data_AF-A0A920VCZ9-F1
#
_entry.id   AF-A0A920VCZ9-F1
#
_cell.length_a   1.000
_cell.length_b   1.000
_cell.length_c   1.000
_cell.angle_alpha   90.00
_cell.angle_beta   90.00
_cell.angle_gamma   90.00
#
_symmetry.space_group_name_H-M   'P 1'
#
loop_
_entity.id
_entity.type
_entity.pdbx_description
1 polymer ?
#
loop_
_entity_poly.entity_id
_entity_poly.type
_entity_poly.pdbx_seq_one_letter_code
_entity_poly.pdbx_strand_id
1 'polypeptide(L)'
;MDGFDFELLPVHRVNSFWDKALITRAFAIGVIVFVVAATGFYALAFQQVYAKDHPAISASEWINTNVPPGTGIVSDNHWDEFVPNLYAYDLWQFPVYEADTLEKMKTLARKLAVSEYVVFYSSRPYTSTARDPLRFPLSNQYYQRLFGGDLGYELDREFTNYPSLFGVTFRDDAIGRAGLETPIPLNPTERSGFGLDLGYADDNVVGYDHPKVLLFKNTGHLDESIINVRLKTISHQTREADVGLILSPDGLASQQGGGTFSEMFDRDGWTNHLPVIAWILVLEIVYLAALPFTMFIFRPLPDRGIVLARILGLLLVSYLAWILVSVGIMDYSVWSIYLGLCVVAMLSVAVLIAIWGEIVRFFREHWRLLLFGEVLFLAAFLGFVLLRYLNPDLWHPFPGAAKNQWNWPI
;
A
#
# COMPACT_ATOMS: atom_id res chain seq x y z
N MET A 1 -72.01 47.15 -30.60
CA MET A 1 -72.53 46.20 -29.59
C MET A 1 -71.72 44.95 -29.77
N ASP A 2 -70.61 44.88 -29.03
CA ASP A 2 -69.59 43.87 -29.16
C ASP A 2 -69.99 42.62 -28.37
N GLY A 3 -70.03 41.47 -29.04
CA GLY A 3 -70.19 40.17 -28.42
C GLY A 3 -68.81 39.62 -28.06
N PHE A 4 -68.61 39.32 -26.77
CA PHE A 4 -67.41 38.68 -26.25
C PHE A 4 -67.40 37.19 -26.60
N ASP A 5 -66.37 36.75 -27.33
CA ASP A 5 -65.99 35.35 -27.50
C ASP A 5 -65.22 34.86 -26.26
N PHE A 6 -65.65 33.74 -25.68
CA PHE A 6 -64.93 33.04 -24.62
C PHE A 6 -64.04 31.96 -25.24
N GLU A 7 -62.74 32.22 -25.41
CA GLU A 7 -61.75 31.18 -25.67
C GLU A 7 -61.44 30.41 -24.37
N LEU A 8 -61.83 29.14 -24.34
CA LEU A 8 -61.39 28.17 -23.33
C LEU A 8 -59.90 27.84 -23.56
N LEU A 9 -59.03 28.27 -22.65
CA LEU A 9 -57.62 27.88 -22.64
C LEU A 9 -57.49 26.35 -22.49
N PRO A 10 -56.68 25.67 -23.33
CA PRO A 10 -56.45 24.24 -23.19
C PRO A 10 -55.59 23.98 -21.94
N VAL A 11 -56.14 23.28 -20.96
CA VAL A 11 -55.38 22.70 -19.85
C VAL A 11 -54.49 21.60 -20.43
N HIS A 12 -53.24 21.93 -20.73
CA HIS A 12 -52.21 20.92 -20.97
C HIS A 12 -51.99 20.13 -19.67
N ARG A 13 -52.63 18.96 -19.55
CA ARG A 13 -52.16 17.91 -18.63
C ARG A 13 -50.78 17.47 -19.10
N VAL A 14 -49.74 17.98 -18.46
CA VAL A 14 -48.42 17.36 -18.55
C VAL A 14 -48.53 16.00 -17.86
N ASN A 15 -48.58 14.93 -18.65
CA ASN A 15 -48.40 13.56 -18.18
C ASN A 15 -46.98 13.43 -17.59
N SER A 16 -46.81 13.84 -16.34
CA SER A 16 -45.56 13.69 -15.59
C SER A 16 -45.48 12.28 -15.00
N PHE A 17 -45.41 11.26 -15.86
CA PHE A 17 -44.94 9.94 -15.45
C PHE A 17 -43.42 9.93 -15.19
N TRP A 18 -42.74 11.04 -15.49
CA TRP A 18 -41.29 11.21 -15.42
C TRP A 18 -40.96 12.60 -14.86
N ASP A 19 -41.21 12.81 -13.57
CA ASP A 19 -40.72 14.00 -12.89
C ASP A 19 -39.19 13.89 -12.77
N LYS A 20 -38.48 14.61 -13.65
CA LYS A 20 -37.02 14.58 -13.74
C LYS A 20 -36.35 14.89 -12.41
N ALA A 21 -36.97 15.73 -11.56
CA ALA A 21 -36.47 16.06 -10.23
C ALA A 21 -36.59 14.88 -9.24
N LEU A 22 -37.65 14.09 -9.34
CA LEU A 22 -37.83 12.89 -8.52
C LEU A 22 -36.86 11.78 -8.96
N ILE A 23 -36.69 11.59 -10.26
CA ILE A 23 -35.79 10.58 -10.84
C ILE A 23 -34.34 10.92 -10.49
N THR A 24 -33.92 12.18 -10.61
CA THR A 24 -32.57 12.61 -10.22
C THR A 24 -32.30 12.42 -8.73
N ARG A 25 -33.28 12.69 -7.87
CA ARG A 25 -33.16 12.44 -6.42
C ARG A 25 -33.08 10.95 -6.10
N ALA A 26 -33.96 10.14 -6.70
CA ALA A 26 -33.96 8.69 -6.49
C ALA A 26 -32.66 8.05 -6.99
N PHE A 27 -32.15 8.51 -8.13
CA PHE A 27 -30.86 8.10 -8.66
C PHE A 27 -29.71 8.51 -7.72
N ALA A 28 -29.67 9.76 -7.26
CA ALA A 28 -28.65 10.22 -6.31
C ALA A 28 -28.67 9.42 -5.01
N ILE A 29 -29.85 9.16 -4.45
CA ILE A 29 -30.02 8.30 -3.27
C ILE A 29 -29.55 6.88 -3.57
N GLY A 30 -29.92 6.31 -4.73
CA GLY A 30 -29.49 4.98 -5.15
C GLY A 30 -27.97 4.87 -5.25
N VAL A 31 -27.30 5.87 -5.82
CA VAL A 31 -25.84 5.94 -5.88
C VAL A 31 -25.22 6.02 -4.49
N ILE A 32 -25.75 6.88 -3.61
CA ILE A 32 -25.25 6.99 -2.23
C ILE A 32 -25.40 5.66 -1.49
N VAL A 33 -26.58 5.03 -1.57
CA VAL A 33 -26.85 3.74 -0.93
C VAL A 33 -25.93 2.66 -1.49
N PHE A 34 -25.74 2.60 -2.81
CA PHE A 34 -24.84 1.65 -3.43
C PHE A 34 -23.40 1.84 -2.97
N VAL A 35 -22.88 3.08 -3.00
CA VAL A 35 -21.52 3.39 -2.56
C VAL A 35 -21.33 3.01 -1.10
N VAL A 36 -22.23 3.44 -0.22
CA VAL A 36 -22.15 3.13 1.23
C VAL A 36 -22.24 1.63 1.48
N ALA A 37 -23.16 0.93 0.80
CA ALA A 37 -23.32 -0.51 0.97
C ALA A 37 -22.13 -1.29 0.42
N ALA A 38 -21.60 -0.93 -0.76
CA ALA A 38 -20.43 -1.57 -1.36
C ALA A 38 -19.17 -1.33 -0.52
N THR A 39 -18.95 -0.09 -0.05
CA THR A 39 -17.84 0.23 0.87
C THR A 39 -17.99 -0.52 2.19
N GLY A 40 -19.19 -0.56 2.78
CA GLY A 40 -19.46 -1.30 4.01
C GLY A 40 -19.25 -2.82 3.83
N PHE A 41 -19.71 -3.38 2.73
CA PHE A 41 -19.51 -4.80 2.38
C PHE A 41 -18.02 -5.14 2.27
N TYR A 42 -17.26 -4.32 1.52
CA TYR A 42 -15.83 -4.52 1.35
C TYR A 42 -15.06 -4.37 2.66
N ALA A 43 -15.38 -3.34 3.46
CA ALA A 43 -14.76 -3.12 4.76
C ALA A 43 -15.00 -4.29 5.72
N LEU A 44 -16.24 -4.80 5.79
CA LEU A 44 -16.58 -5.95 6.62
C LEU A 44 -15.92 -7.23 6.11
N ALA A 45 -15.80 -7.42 4.79
CA ALA A 45 -15.06 -8.55 4.22
C ALA A 45 -13.57 -8.52 4.58
N PHE A 46 -12.95 -7.34 4.61
CA PHE A 46 -11.57 -7.15 5.07
C PHE A 46 -11.45 -7.38 6.57
N GLN A 47 -12.40 -6.92 7.37
CA GLN A 47 -12.35 -7.13 8.82
C GLN A 47 -12.38 -8.62 9.20
N GLN A 48 -13.01 -9.48 8.38
CA GLN A 48 -13.02 -10.93 8.58
C GLN A 48 -11.63 -11.58 8.48
N VAL A 49 -10.66 -10.94 7.84
CA VAL A 49 -9.26 -11.40 7.82
C VAL A 49 -8.72 -11.52 9.25
N TYR A 50 -8.97 -10.50 10.08
CA TYR A 50 -8.47 -10.42 11.45
C TYR A 50 -9.33 -11.21 12.45
N ALA A 51 -10.45 -11.79 12.01
CA ALA A 51 -11.26 -12.70 12.82
C ALA A 51 -10.72 -14.15 12.81
N LYS A 52 -9.74 -14.44 11.95
CA LYS A 52 -9.06 -15.73 11.83
C LYS A 52 -7.62 -15.60 12.28
N ASP A 53 -7.02 -16.73 12.67
CA ASP A 53 -5.61 -16.76 13.01
C ASP A 53 -4.76 -16.38 11.79
N HIS A 54 -3.70 -15.60 12.05
CA HIS A 54 -2.79 -15.15 11.01
C HIS A 54 -2.20 -16.35 10.25
N PRO A 55 -2.11 -16.33 8.90
CA PRO A 55 -1.70 -17.49 8.10
C PRO A 55 -0.38 -18.13 8.54
N ALA A 56 0.60 -17.31 8.95
CA ALA A 56 1.87 -17.79 9.47
C ALA A 56 1.74 -18.53 10.83
N ILE A 57 0.81 -18.13 11.68
CA ILE A 57 0.51 -18.83 12.93
C ILE A 57 -0.10 -20.20 12.60
N SER A 58 -1.12 -20.24 11.74
CA SER A 58 -1.75 -21.49 11.30
C SER A 58 -0.74 -22.46 10.65
N ALA A 59 0.18 -21.93 9.84
CA ALA A 59 1.26 -22.71 9.27
C ALA A 59 2.21 -23.26 10.35
N SER A 60 2.60 -22.43 11.31
CA SER A 60 3.48 -22.86 12.40
C SER A 60 2.84 -23.93 13.29
N GLU A 61 1.56 -23.80 13.62
CA GLU A 61 0.82 -24.79 14.42
C GLU A 61 0.72 -26.12 13.68
N TRP A 62 0.44 -26.06 12.38
CA TRP A 62 0.39 -27.26 11.55
C TRP A 62 1.77 -27.95 11.50
N ILE A 63 2.85 -27.19 11.26
CA ILE A 63 4.21 -27.73 11.22
C ILE A 63 4.56 -28.36 12.58
N ASN A 64 4.34 -27.66 13.69
CA ASN A 64 4.60 -28.16 15.04
C ASN A 64 3.80 -29.42 15.42
N THR A 65 2.61 -29.58 14.85
CA THR A 65 1.76 -30.75 15.12
C THR A 65 2.12 -31.95 14.25
N ASN A 66 2.59 -31.73 13.02
CA ASN A 66 2.69 -32.79 12.00
C ASN A 66 4.13 -33.13 11.58
N VAL A 67 5.10 -32.26 11.84
CA VAL A 67 6.49 -32.42 11.43
C VAL A 67 7.37 -32.68 12.65
N PRO A 68 8.14 -33.78 12.69
CA PRO A 68 9.05 -34.08 13.80
C PRO A 68 10.06 -32.94 14.06
N PRO A 69 10.36 -32.62 15.33
CA PRO A 69 11.44 -31.69 15.67
C PRO A 69 12.78 -32.12 15.07
N GLY A 70 13.60 -31.15 14.68
CA GLY A 70 14.89 -31.36 14.03
C GLY A 70 14.83 -31.61 12.53
N THR A 71 13.63 -31.74 11.93
CA THR A 71 13.48 -31.82 10.48
C THR A 71 14.05 -30.57 9.79
N GLY A 72 14.75 -30.78 8.67
CA GLY A 72 15.31 -29.70 7.85
C GLY A 72 14.21 -28.93 7.10
N ILE A 73 14.22 -27.60 7.23
CA ILE A 73 13.30 -26.70 6.57
C ILE A 73 14.10 -25.58 5.89
N VAL A 74 13.88 -25.41 4.58
CA VAL A 74 14.37 -24.22 3.86
C VAL A 74 13.29 -23.15 3.94
N SER A 75 13.63 -21.95 4.38
CA SER A 75 12.80 -20.76 4.21
C SER A 75 13.29 -19.94 3.03
N ASP A 76 12.38 -19.45 2.19
CA ASP A 76 12.72 -18.60 1.04
C ASP A 76 13.15 -17.18 1.43
N ASN A 77 13.12 -16.87 2.72
CA ASN A 77 13.12 -15.52 3.23
C ASN A 77 14.26 -15.26 4.21
N HIS A 78 14.96 -14.14 4.03
CA HIS A 78 15.92 -13.60 5.01
C HIS A 78 15.78 -12.07 5.24
N TRP A 79 14.80 -11.40 4.60
CA TRP A 79 14.56 -9.95 4.71
C TRP A 79 13.13 -9.56 5.10
N ASP A 80 12.17 -10.47 4.92
CA ASP A 80 10.77 -10.31 5.27
C ASP A 80 10.46 -10.99 6.64
N GLU A 81 9.21 -11.13 7.03
CA GLU A 81 8.81 -11.76 8.29
C GLU A 81 8.94 -13.30 8.28
N PHE A 82 8.98 -13.89 9.48
CA PHE A 82 9.22 -15.33 9.67
C PHE A 82 7.96 -16.07 10.06
N VAL A 83 7.82 -17.31 9.60
CA VAL A 83 6.85 -18.24 10.20
C VAL A 83 7.30 -18.47 11.67
N PRO A 84 6.46 -18.10 12.65
CA PRO A 84 6.85 -18.11 14.05
C PRO A 84 7.01 -19.54 14.60
N ASN A 85 7.59 -19.67 15.80
CA ASN A 85 7.65 -20.93 16.55
C ASN A 85 8.29 -22.12 15.80
N LEU A 86 9.25 -21.86 14.91
CA LEU A 86 10.00 -22.91 14.20
C LEU A 86 11.40 -23.19 14.78
N TYR A 87 11.68 -22.76 16.01
CA TYR A 87 12.99 -22.91 16.67
C TYR A 87 13.38 -24.37 16.96
N ALA A 88 12.44 -25.30 16.92
CA ALA A 88 12.68 -26.73 17.12
C ALA A 88 13.16 -27.46 15.85
N TYR A 89 13.30 -26.77 14.72
CA TYR A 89 13.65 -27.33 13.41
C TYR A 89 15.04 -26.90 12.94
N ASP A 90 15.67 -27.65 12.03
CA ASP A 90 16.90 -27.21 11.34
C ASP A 90 16.52 -26.26 10.21
N LEU A 91 16.37 -24.98 10.56
CA LEU A 91 15.92 -23.94 9.65
C LEU A 91 17.12 -23.29 8.94
N TRP A 92 17.08 -23.29 7.61
CA TRP A 92 18.02 -22.52 6.79
C TRP A 92 17.29 -21.52 5.90
N GLN A 93 17.76 -20.28 5.89
CA GLN A 93 17.16 -19.19 5.12
C GLN A 93 17.91 -19.01 3.81
N PHE A 94 17.17 -19.01 2.71
CA PHE A 94 17.74 -18.78 1.38
C PHE A 94 18.04 -17.27 1.20
N PRO A 95 19.31 -16.89 0.96
CA PRO A 95 19.69 -15.49 0.78
C PRO A 95 19.33 -14.98 -0.63
N VAL A 96 18.04 -14.90 -0.95
CA VAL A 96 17.52 -14.59 -2.28
C VAL A 96 18.12 -13.32 -2.92
N TYR A 97 18.14 -12.20 -2.20
CA TYR A 97 18.58 -10.87 -2.68
C TYR A 97 20.09 -10.66 -2.69
N GLU A 98 20.87 -11.60 -2.12
CA GLU A 98 22.31 -11.61 -2.27
C GLU A 98 22.73 -11.94 -3.71
N ALA A 99 23.97 -11.61 -4.05
CA ALA A 99 24.52 -11.82 -5.39
C ALA A 99 24.21 -13.22 -5.95
N ASP A 100 23.74 -13.27 -7.20
CA ASP A 100 23.22 -14.50 -7.80
C ASP A 100 24.33 -15.39 -8.37
N THR A 101 25.00 -16.12 -7.47
CA THR A 101 26.22 -16.88 -7.78
C THR A 101 26.00 -18.40 -7.83
N LEU A 102 26.88 -19.10 -8.54
CA LEU A 102 26.88 -20.56 -8.60
C LEU A 102 27.13 -21.23 -7.24
N GLU A 103 27.85 -20.56 -6.33
CA GLU A 103 28.10 -21.07 -4.97
C GLU A 103 26.85 -20.95 -4.08
N LYS A 104 26.09 -19.85 -4.23
CA LYS A 104 24.75 -19.71 -3.63
C LYS A 104 23.85 -20.87 -4.06
N MET A 105 23.82 -21.19 -5.36
CA MET A 105 23.03 -22.30 -5.90
C MET A 105 23.51 -23.68 -5.42
N LYS A 106 24.82 -23.88 -5.28
CA LYS A 106 25.37 -25.13 -4.72
C LYS A 106 24.94 -25.33 -3.27
N THR A 107 24.94 -24.25 -2.48
CA THR A 107 24.46 -24.29 -1.09
C THR A 107 22.97 -24.54 -1.02
N LEU A 108 22.18 -23.88 -1.88
CA LEU A 108 20.74 -24.13 -2.01
C LEU A 108 20.46 -25.59 -2.38
N ALA A 109 21.16 -26.15 -3.38
CA ALA A 109 20.98 -27.54 -3.79
C ALA A 109 21.23 -28.54 -2.64
N ARG A 110 22.31 -28.34 -1.89
CA ARG A 110 22.62 -29.16 -0.69
C ARG A 110 21.52 -29.07 0.35
N LYS A 111 21.03 -27.85 0.61
CA LYS A 111 19.99 -27.61 1.60
C LYS A 111 18.64 -28.18 1.18
N LEU A 112 18.27 -28.07 -0.10
CA LEU A 112 17.07 -28.70 -0.66
C LEU A 112 17.15 -30.23 -0.66
N ALA A 113 18.32 -30.83 -0.89
CA ALA A 113 18.47 -32.28 -0.91
C ALA A 113 18.23 -32.93 0.47
N VAL A 114 18.59 -32.25 1.55
CA VAL A 114 18.49 -32.76 2.93
C VAL A 114 17.29 -32.25 3.72
N SER A 115 16.54 -31.30 3.16
CA SER A 115 15.35 -30.74 3.81
C SER A 115 14.09 -31.46 3.35
N GLU A 116 13.13 -31.59 4.25
CA GLU A 116 11.82 -32.19 3.95
C GLU A 116 10.83 -31.17 3.45
N TYR A 117 11.01 -29.89 3.83
CA TYR A 117 10.07 -28.82 3.51
C TYR A 117 10.78 -27.56 3.01
N VAL A 118 10.13 -26.86 2.07
CA VAL A 118 10.39 -25.45 1.78
C VAL A 118 9.17 -24.64 2.22
N VAL A 119 9.40 -23.61 3.02
CA VAL A 119 8.34 -22.72 3.52
C VAL A 119 8.54 -21.30 3.00
N PHE A 120 7.44 -20.73 2.51
CA PHE A 120 7.35 -19.37 2.02
C PHE A 120 6.50 -18.57 2.99
N TYR A 121 7.02 -17.49 3.55
CA TYR A 121 6.21 -16.63 4.42
C TYR A 121 5.17 -15.84 3.63
N SER A 122 5.61 -15.19 2.54
CA SER A 122 4.79 -14.30 1.72
C SER A 122 5.12 -14.45 0.23
N SER A 123 4.46 -13.63 -0.59
CA SER A 123 4.74 -13.58 -2.01
C SER A 123 6.00 -12.81 -2.38
N ARG A 124 6.52 -11.98 -1.47
CA ARG A 124 7.55 -10.97 -1.75
C ARG A 124 8.83 -11.53 -2.38
N PRO A 125 9.46 -12.60 -1.84
CA PRO A 125 10.78 -13.02 -2.32
C PRO A 125 10.71 -13.61 -3.73
N TYR A 126 9.78 -14.54 -3.96
CA TYR A 126 9.67 -15.20 -5.26
C TYR A 126 9.06 -14.29 -6.33
N THR A 127 8.09 -13.41 -6.01
CA THR A 127 7.49 -12.52 -7.03
C THR A 127 8.46 -11.50 -7.57
N SER A 128 9.28 -10.90 -6.71
CA SER A 128 10.25 -9.87 -7.10
C SER A 128 11.38 -10.44 -7.95
N THR A 129 11.92 -11.60 -7.56
CA THR A 129 13.04 -12.23 -8.28
C THR A 129 12.62 -12.98 -9.54
N ALA A 130 11.45 -13.62 -9.56
CA ALA A 130 10.91 -14.24 -10.76
C ALA A 130 10.57 -13.21 -11.87
N ARG A 131 10.35 -11.95 -11.51
CA ARG A 131 10.07 -10.85 -12.45
C ARG A 131 11.31 -10.08 -12.90
N ASP A 132 12.48 -10.38 -12.36
CA ASP A 132 13.76 -9.77 -12.75
C ASP A 132 14.81 -10.86 -13.07
N PRO A 133 14.61 -11.64 -14.15
CA PRO A 133 15.52 -12.71 -14.56
C PRO A 133 16.91 -12.22 -14.99
N LEU A 134 17.07 -10.92 -15.27
CA LEU A 134 18.35 -10.36 -15.69
C LEU A 134 19.25 -10.10 -14.48
N ARG A 135 18.68 -9.61 -13.38
CA ARG A 135 19.39 -9.46 -12.11
C ARG A 135 19.53 -10.78 -11.35
N PHE A 136 18.52 -11.65 -11.41
CA PHE A 136 18.44 -12.90 -10.64
C PHE A 136 18.25 -14.14 -11.53
N PRO A 137 19.12 -14.43 -12.52
CA PRO A 137 18.92 -15.52 -13.48
C PRO A 137 18.84 -16.91 -12.85
N LEU A 138 19.67 -17.21 -11.85
CA LEU A 138 19.72 -18.51 -11.18
C LEU A 138 18.61 -18.64 -10.13
N SER A 139 18.33 -17.57 -9.37
CA SER A 139 17.23 -17.58 -8.40
C SER A 139 15.86 -17.61 -9.09
N ASN A 140 15.71 -16.96 -10.25
CA ASN A 140 14.53 -17.10 -11.11
C ASN A 140 14.33 -18.56 -11.53
N GLN A 141 15.41 -19.19 -12.03
CA GLN A 141 15.40 -20.60 -12.41
C GLN A 141 15.01 -21.51 -11.24
N TYR A 142 15.51 -21.23 -10.04
CA TYR A 142 15.09 -21.94 -8.82
C TYR A 142 13.57 -21.90 -8.64
N TYR A 143 12.95 -20.72 -8.68
CA TYR A 143 11.50 -20.60 -8.48
C TYR A 143 10.71 -21.24 -9.62
N GLN A 144 11.11 -21.08 -10.88
CA GLN A 144 10.47 -21.75 -12.02
C GLN A 144 10.46 -23.28 -11.84
N ARG A 145 11.61 -23.85 -11.46
CA ARG A 145 11.75 -25.30 -11.25
C ARG A 145 11.04 -25.80 -9.99
N LEU A 146 11.02 -24.99 -8.93
CA LEU A 146 10.33 -25.35 -7.69
C LEU A 146 8.82 -25.38 -7.89
N PHE A 147 8.25 -24.31 -8.46
CA PHE A 147 6.81 -24.18 -8.68
C PHE A 147 6.29 -25.15 -9.76
N GLY A 148 7.13 -25.51 -10.73
CA GLY A 148 6.84 -26.57 -11.70
C GLY A 148 7.06 -28.00 -11.20
N GLY A 149 7.50 -28.20 -9.95
CA GLY A 149 7.74 -29.54 -9.37
C GLY A 149 9.04 -30.23 -9.82
N ASP A 150 9.82 -29.59 -10.70
CA ASP A 150 11.09 -30.10 -11.24
C ASP A 150 12.19 -30.22 -10.17
N LEU A 151 12.00 -29.79 -8.93
CA LEU A 151 12.98 -30.00 -7.85
C LEU A 151 12.62 -31.18 -6.94
N GLY A 152 11.56 -31.94 -7.26
CA GLY A 152 11.06 -33.02 -6.40
C GLY A 152 10.26 -32.51 -5.21
N TYR A 153 9.86 -31.24 -5.25
CA TYR A 153 9.02 -30.61 -4.25
C TYR A 153 7.64 -30.33 -4.84
N GLU A 154 6.60 -30.69 -4.10
CA GLU A 154 5.21 -30.45 -4.47
C GLU A 154 4.57 -29.55 -3.41
N LEU A 155 3.64 -28.67 -3.82
CA LEU A 155 2.92 -27.85 -2.87
C LEU A 155 2.06 -28.76 -1.98
N ASP A 156 2.39 -28.89 -0.71
CA ASP A 156 1.58 -29.70 0.22
C ASP A 156 0.29 -28.95 0.55
N ARG A 157 0.42 -27.69 0.95
CA ARG A 157 -0.67 -26.85 1.43
C ARG A 157 -0.34 -25.37 1.34
N GLU A 158 -1.40 -24.59 1.27
CA GLU A 158 -1.37 -23.12 1.34
C GLU A 158 -2.13 -22.67 2.61
N PHE A 159 -1.62 -21.63 3.26
CA PHE A 159 -2.32 -20.94 4.34
C PHE A 159 -2.54 -19.50 3.90
N THR A 160 -3.80 -19.07 3.86
CA THR A 160 -4.17 -17.71 3.46
C THR A 160 -5.55 -17.36 3.99
N ASN A 161 -5.75 -16.09 4.32
CA ASN A 161 -7.02 -15.54 4.79
C ASN A 161 -7.47 -14.44 3.83
N TYR A 162 -8.11 -14.83 2.73
CA TYR A 162 -8.68 -13.86 1.81
C TYR A 162 -9.83 -13.06 2.46
N PRO A 163 -9.93 -11.74 2.18
CA PRO A 163 -11.12 -10.95 2.53
C PRO A 163 -12.37 -11.61 2.00
N SER A 164 -13.33 -11.90 2.88
CA SER A 164 -14.53 -12.65 2.51
C SER A 164 -15.73 -12.29 3.36
N LEU A 165 -16.91 -12.22 2.72
CA LEU A 165 -18.18 -11.97 3.39
C LEU A 165 -19.33 -12.62 2.61
N PHE A 166 -20.23 -13.29 3.33
CA PHE A 166 -21.41 -13.98 2.76
C PHE A 166 -21.10 -14.90 1.58
N GLY A 167 -19.97 -15.61 1.63
CA GLY A 167 -19.55 -16.54 0.58
C GLY A 167 -18.95 -15.88 -0.67
N VAL A 168 -18.74 -14.55 -0.68
CA VAL A 168 -17.93 -13.87 -1.69
C VAL A 168 -16.52 -13.67 -1.14
N THR A 169 -15.51 -14.08 -1.89
CA THR A 169 -14.10 -13.98 -1.51
C THR A 169 -13.34 -13.13 -2.52
N PHE A 170 -12.54 -12.17 -2.06
CA PHE A 170 -11.68 -11.34 -2.90
C PHE A 170 -10.28 -11.96 -2.94
N ARG A 171 -9.81 -12.33 -4.14
CA ARG A 171 -8.56 -13.04 -4.33
C ARG A 171 -7.58 -12.20 -5.13
N ASP A 172 -6.30 -12.36 -4.81
CA ASP A 172 -5.17 -11.90 -5.61
C ASP A 172 -4.36 -13.07 -6.18
N ASP A 173 -3.69 -12.79 -7.30
CA ASP A 173 -2.81 -13.72 -8.00
C ASP A 173 -1.37 -13.20 -8.11
N ALA A 174 -0.62 -13.36 -7.01
CA ALA A 174 0.81 -13.08 -6.98
C ALA A 174 1.65 -14.06 -7.82
N ILE A 175 1.26 -15.35 -7.93
CA ILE A 175 2.03 -16.40 -8.60
C ILE A 175 1.98 -16.20 -10.12
N GLY A 176 0.77 -16.03 -10.68
CA GLY A 176 0.61 -15.74 -12.11
C GLY A 176 1.21 -14.40 -12.50
N ARG A 177 1.14 -13.38 -11.62
CA ARG A 177 1.83 -12.10 -11.84
C ARG A 177 3.35 -12.26 -11.97
N ALA A 178 3.92 -13.23 -11.26
CA ALA A 178 5.34 -13.57 -11.30
C ALA A 178 5.76 -14.40 -12.51
N GLY A 179 4.81 -14.87 -13.33
CA GLY A 179 5.09 -15.76 -14.45
C GLY A 179 5.54 -17.15 -14.02
N LEU A 180 5.13 -17.58 -12.83
CA LEU A 180 5.38 -18.91 -12.29
C LEU A 180 4.17 -19.81 -12.57
N GLU A 181 4.41 -21.12 -12.70
CA GLU A 181 3.34 -22.11 -12.73
C GLU A 181 2.62 -22.14 -11.38
N THR A 182 1.29 -22.26 -11.40
CA THR A 182 0.51 -22.34 -10.14
C THR A 182 0.39 -23.80 -9.73
N PRO A 183 1.12 -24.26 -8.69
CA PRO A 183 1.07 -25.64 -8.26
C PRO A 183 -0.30 -25.97 -7.66
N ILE A 184 -0.76 -27.19 -7.87
CA ILE A 184 -1.98 -27.72 -7.27
C ILE A 184 -1.60 -28.29 -5.89
N PRO A 185 -2.19 -27.82 -4.78
CA PRO A 185 -1.89 -28.36 -3.46
C PRO A 185 -2.26 -29.84 -3.34
N LEU A 186 -1.40 -30.65 -2.71
CA LEU A 186 -1.69 -32.04 -2.35
C LEU A 186 -2.85 -32.16 -1.37
N ASN A 187 -2.95 -31.20 -0.46
CA ASN A 187 -4.01 -31.09 0.54
C ASN A 187 -4.74 -29.74 0.36
N PRO A 188 -5.66 -29.64 -0.62
CA PRO A 188 -6.37 -28.39 -0.89
C PRO A 188 -7.35 -28.07 0.24
N THR A 189 -7.34 -26.81 0.70
CA THR A 189 -8.33 -26.30 1.65
C THR A 189 -9.67 -26.15 0.95
N GLU A 190 -10.78 -26.60 1.56
CA GLU A 190 -12.12 -26.40 1.01
C GLU A 190 -12.43 -24.91 0.86
N ARG A 191 -12.56 -24.44 -0.38
CA ARG A 191 -12.93 -23.06 -0.71
C ARG A 191 -14.43 -23.01 -1.00
N SER A 192 -15.25 -22.79 0.02
CA SER A 192 -16.70 -22.61 -0.17
C SER A 192 -17.02 -21.17 -0.57
N GLY A 193 -17.54 -20.96 -1.78
CA GLY A 193 -18.10 -19.66 -2.19
C GLY A 193 -17.65 -19.16 -3.56
N PHE A 194 -18.20 -18.01 -3.94
CA PHE A 194 -17.88 -17.30 -5.18
C PHE A 194 -16.59 -16.47 -4.99
N GLY A 195 -15.57 -16.75 -5.80
CA GLY A 195 -14.30 -16.01 -5.78
C GLY A 195 -14.28 -14.92 -6.85
N LEU A 196 -14.03 -13.68 -6.43
CA LEU A 196 -13.70 -12.56 -7.32
C LEU A 196 -12.18 -12.44 -7.39
N ASP A 197 -11.63 -12.65 -8.58
CA ASP A 197 -10.22 -12.38 -8.85
C ASP A 197 -10.04 -10.88 -9.14
N LEU A 198 -9.29 -10.20 -8.28
CA LEU A 198 -8.97 -8.78 -8.40
C LEU A 198 -7.64 -8.54 -9.13
N GLY A 199 -6.97 -9.61 -9.57
CA GLY A 199 -5.65 -9.57 -10.20
C GLY A 199 -4.54 -9.41 -9.18
N TYR A 200 -3.60 -8.50 -9.45
CA TYR A 200 -2.46 -8.28 -8.57
C TYR A 200 -2.81 -7.32 -7.43
N ALA A 201 -2.68 -7.80 -6.19
CA ALA A 201 -2.58 -6.96 -5.01
C ALA A 201 -1.10 -6.78 -4.66
N ASP A 202 -0.71 -5.54 -4.35
CA ASP A 202 0.68 -5.27 -3.96
C ASP A 202 0.99 -5.94 -2.62
N ASP A 203 2.18 -6.53 -2.49
CA ASP A 203 2.59 -7.23 -1.28
C ASP A 203 2.61 -6.29 -0.05
N ASN A 204 2.78 -4.97 -0.23
CA ASN A 204 2.66 -4.01 0.87
C ASN A 204 1.25 -3.95 1.49
N VAL A 205 0.23 -4.46 0.79
CA VAL A 205 -1.18 -4.49 1.25
C VAL A 205 -1.56 -5.87 1.79
N VAL A 206 -0.94 -6.94 1.28
CA VAL A 206 -1.30 -8.32 1.63
C VAL A 206 -0.34 -8.93 2.66
N GLY A 207 0.96 -8.66 2.52
CA GLY A 207 2.03 -9.39 3.19
C GLY A 207 2.06 -9.26 4.73
N TYR A 208 1.45 -8.21 5.28
CA TYR A 208 1.41 -7.98 6.73
C TYR A 208 0.17 -8.55 7.42
N ASP A 209 -0.98 -8.54 6.74
CA ASP A 209 -2.27 -8.86 7.38
C ASP A 209 -2.73 -10.29 7.07
N HIS A 210 -2.51 -10.73 5.82
CA HIS A 210 -2.96 -12.03 5.32
C HIS A 210 -2.03 -12.57 4.23
N PRO A 211 -0.73 -12.75 4.54
CA PRO A 211 0.20 -13.30 3.58
C PRO A 211 -0.24 -14.70 3.12
N LYS A 212 0.14 -15.04 1.88
CA LYS A 212 -0.01 -16.39 1.36
C LYS A 212 1.23 -17.20 1.74
N VAL A 213 1.10 -18.01 2.78
CA VAL A 213 2.16 -18.92 3.22
C VAL A 213 2.04 -20.20 2.40
N LEU A 214 3.13 -20.59 1.74
CA LEU A 214 3.19 -21.83 0.96
C LEU A 214 4.11 -22.83 1.64
N LEU A 215 3.66 -24.07 1.75
CA LEU A 215 4.48 -25.17 2.28
C LEU A 215 4.65 -26.23 1.21
N PHE A 216 5.86 -26.33 0.67
CA PHE A 216 6.23 -27.38 -0.27
C PHE A 216 6.86 -28.54 0.49
N LYS A 217 6.49 -29.77 0.12
CA LYS A 217 7.05 -31.00 0.67
C LYS A 217 7.95 -31.67 -0.36
N ASN A 218 9.11 -32.14 0.10
CA ASN A 218 10.02 -32.95 -0.70
C ASN A 218 9.40 -34.35 -0.88
N THR A 219 8.81 -34.62 -2.03
CA THR A 219 8.24 -35.93 -2.38
C THR A 219 9.21 -36.77 -3.20
N GLY A 220 10.06 -36.11 -3.98
CA GLY A 220 11.01 -36.73 -4.89
C GLY A 220 12.34 -37.13 -4.26
N HIS A 221 12.72 -36.51 -3.13
CA HIS A 221 14.00 -36.72 -2.42
C HIS A 221 15.20 -36.81 -3.38
N LEU A 222 15.29 -35.85 -4.30
CA LEU A 222 16.32 -35.85 -5.33
C LEU A 222 17.71 -35.60 -4.73
N ASP A 223 18.71 -36.28 -5.29
CA ASP A 223 20.11 -36.05 -4.92
C ASP A 223 20.56 -34.60 -5.18
N GLU A 224 21.45 -34.08 -4.33
CA GLU A 224 22.07 -32.75 -4.47
C GLU A 224 22.62 -32.53 -5.87
N SER A 225 23.23 -33.56 -6.48
CA SER A 225 23.83 -33.47 -7.82
C SER A 225 22.79 -33.16 -8.90
N ILE A 226 21.60 -33.75 -8.81
CA ILE A 226 20.49 -33.55 -9.74
C ILE A 226 19.93 -32.15 -9.57
N ILE A 227 19.64 -31.74 -8.32
CA ILE A 227 19.12 -30.40 -8.00
C ILE A 227 20.11 -29.33 -8.50
N ASN A 228 21.40 -29.49 -8.18
CA ASN A 228 22.45 -28.55 -8.58
C ASN A 228 22.58 -28.38 -10.10
N VAL A 229 22.39 -29.45 -10.88
CA VAL A 229 22.34 -29.35 -12.35
C VAL A 229 21.09 -28.56 -12.78
N ARG A 230 19.91 -28.90 -12.26
CA ARG A 230 18.64 -28.24 -12.61
C ARG A 230 18.63 -26.73 -12.30
N LEU A 231 19.24 -26.32 -11.18
CA LEU A 231 19.37 -24.91 -10.80
C LEU A 231 20.32 -24.11 -11.70
N LYS A 232 21.33 -24.77 -12.30
CA LYS A 232 22.35 -24.11 -13.13
C LYS A 232 22.04 -24.12 -14.62
N THR A 233 21.19 -25.04 -15.07
CA THR A 233 20.72 -25.07 -16.46
C THR A 233 19.71 -23.96 -16.70
N ILE A 234 20.19 -22.80 -17.10
CA ILE A 234 19.35 -21.69 -17.57
C ILE A 234 18.78 -22.10 -18.93
N SER A 235 17.47 -22.31 -19.01
CA SER A 235 16.79 -22.45 -20.30
C SER A 235 16.85 -21.08 -20.98
N HIS A 236 17.45 -20.99 -22.16
CA HIS A 236 17.55 -19.76 -22.96
C HIS A 236 16.16 -19.20 -23.31
N GLN A 237 15.54 -18.49 -22.37
CA GLN A 237 14.41 -17.58 -22.56
C GLN A 237 14.72 -16.21 -21.98
N THR A 238 16.00 -15.86 -21.87
CA THR A 238 16.39 -14.48 -21.63
C THR A 238 16.08 -13.71 -22.91
N ARG A 239 14.86 -13.17 -23.01
CA ARG A 239 14.67 -11.95 -23.80
C ARG A 239 15.71 -10.98 -23.24
N GLU A 240 16.59 -10.45 -24.09
CA GLU A 240 17.32 -9.23 -23.79
C GLU A 240 16.25 -8.16 -23.54
N ALA A 241 15.75 -8.07 -22.31
CA ALA A 241 15.00 -6.90 -21.90
C ALA A 241 16.06 -5.84 -21.60
N ASP A 242 15.89 -4.68 -22.21
CA ASP A 242 16.75 -3.53 -22.00
C ASP A 242 16.77 -3.24 -20.48
N VAL A 243 17.89 -3.54 -19.81
CA VAL A 243 18.05 -3.30 -18.38
C VAL A 243 18.29 -1.82 -18.19
N GLY A 244 17.21 -1.06 -18.20
CA GLY A 244 17.18 0.35 -17.88
C GLY A 244 16.08 0.64 -16.87
N LEU A 245 16.17 1.79 -16.20
CA LEU A 245 14.97 2.38 -15.62
C LEU A 245 13.88 2.40 -16.72
N ILE A 246 12.62 2.11 -16.39
CA ILE A 246 11.48 2.18 -17.35
C ILE A 246 11.25 3.64 -17.84
N LEU A 247 12.15 4.55 -17.49
CA LEU A 247 12.14 5.94 -17.92
C LEU A 247 12.58 6.02 -19.38
N SER A 248 11.81 6.78 -20.16
CA SER A 248 12.30 7.26 -21.46
C SER A 248 13.58 8.08 -21.26
N PRO A 249 14.41 8.27 -22.30
CA PRO A 249 15.56 9.17 -22.25
C PRO A 249 15.20 10.57 -21.72
N ASP A 250 14.05 11.10 -22.13
CA ASP A 250 13.52 12.37 -21.63
C ASP A 250 13.17 12.32 -20.14
N GLY A 251 12.53 11.23 -19.69
CA GLY A 251 12.22 11.01 -18.27
C GLY A 251 13.46 10.85 -17.40
N LEU A 252 14.49 10.20 -17.91
CA LEU A 252 15.79 10.09 -17.24
C LEU A 252 16.47 11.46 -17.12
N ALA A 253 16.47 12.24 -18.21
CA ALA A 253 17.04 13.59 -18.22
C ALA A 253 16.27 14.53 -17.25
N SER A 254 14.94 14.45 -17.22
CA SER A 254 14.12 15.22 -16.26
C SER A 254 14.43 14.83 -14.81
N GLN A 255 14.49 13.53 -14.50
CA GLN A 255 14.83 13.03 -13.16
C GLN A 255 16.24 13.44 -12.71
N GLN A 256 17.21 13.46 -13.63
CA GLN A 256 18.57 13.95 -13.34
C GLN A 256 18.63 15.48 -13.23
N GLY A 257 17.79 16.20 -13.98
CA GLY A 257 17.69 17.65 -13.96
C GLY A 257 17.12 18.23 -12.66
N GLY A 258 16.42 17.41 -11.86
CA GLY A 258 15.93 17.79 -10.52
C GLY A 258 17.02 18.10 -9.49
N GLY A 259 18.28 17.81 -9.81
CA GLY A 259 19.43 18.09 -8.96
C GLY A 259 19.64 17.05 -7.86
N THR A 260 20.79 17.16 -7.19
CA THR A 260 21.12 16.31 -6.04
C THR A 260 20.49 16.82 -4.75
N PHE A 261 20.42 15.97 -3.71
CA PHE A 261 19.95 16.39 -2.39
C PHE A 261 20.70 17.63 -1.86
N SER A 262 22.02 17.70 -2.07
CA SER A 262 22.84 18.84 -1.67
C SER A 262 22.59 20.12 -2.47
N GLU A 263 22.10 20.02 -3.71
CA GLU A 263 21.75 21.18 -4.52
C GLU A 263 20.35 21.71 -4.17
N MET A 264 19.41 20.82 -3.82
CA MET A 264 18.06 21.20 -3.41
C MET A 264 17.99 21.73 -1.97
N PHE A 265 18.84 21.21 -1.08
CA PHE A 265 18.81 21.55 0.35
C PHE A 265 20.15 22.15 0.79
N ASP A 266 20.17 23.47 0.95
CA ASP A 266 21.31 24.20 1.51
C ASP A 266 21.53 23.78 2.97
N ARG A 267 22.61 23.03 3.21
CA ARG A 267 22.96 22.49 4.55
C ARG A 267 23.25 23.59 5.57
N ASP A 268 23.74 24.74 5.12
CA ASP A 268 24.02 25.91 5.96
C ASP A 268 22.86 26.93 5.94
N GLY A 269 21.74 26.55 5.32
CA GLY A 269 20.53 27.34 5.27
C GLY A 269 19.84 27.44 6.63
N TRP A 270 19.14 28.56 6.86
CA TRP A 270 18.44 28.79 8.12
C TRP A 270 17.35 27.72 8.41
N THR A 271 16.77 27.12 7.37
CA THR A 271 15.77 26.04 7.51
C THR A 271 16.38 24.76 8.09
N ASN A 272 17.69 24.53 7.88
CA ASN A 272 18.41 23.41 8.50
C ASN A 272 18.93 23.76 9.89
N HIS A 273 19.24 25.03 10.17
CA HIS A 273 19.59 25.49 11.52
C HIS A 273 18.38 25.55 12.46
N LEU A 274 17.20 25.90 11.94
CA LEU A 274 15.97 26.07 12.70
C LEU A 274 14.78 25.32 12.06
N PRO A 275 14.89 23.98 11.91
CA PRO A 275 13.91 23.18 11.15
C PRO A 275 12.52 23.19 11.79
N VAL A 276 12.44 23.24 13.12
CA VAL A 276 11.18 23.31 13.87
C VAL A 276 10.42 24.59 13.52
N ILE A 277 11.11 25.73 13.46
CA ILE A 277 10.49 27.02 13.14
C ILE A 277 10.10 27.06 11.66
N ALA A 278 10.97 26.56 10.77
CA ALA A 278 10.68 26.48 9.35
C ALA A 278 9.39 25.68 9.07
N TRP A 279 9.22 24.52 9.73
CA TRP A 279 8.03 23.69 9.58
C TRP A 279 6.77 24.36 10.16
N ILE A 280 6.85 25.01 11.34
CA ILE A 280 5.71 25.76 11.88
C ILE A 280 5.27 26.84 10.88
N LEU A 281 6.21 27.58 10.30
CA LEU A 281 5.90 28.62 9.32
C LEU A 281 5.24 28.06 8.06
N VAL A 282 5.75 26.96 7.50
CA VAL A 282 5.15 26.30 6.33
C VAL A 282 3.73 25.86 6.63
N LEU A 283 3.51 25.20 7.77
CA LEU A 283 2.19 24.74 8.20
C LEU A 283 1.23 25.91 8.42
N GLU A 284 1.71 27.03 8.96
CA GLU A 284 0.90 28.22 9.18
C GLU A 284 0.54 28.94 7.88
N ILE A 285 1.47 29.02 6.92
CA ILE A 285 1.19 29.56 5.58
C ILE A 285 0.09 28.72 4.90
N VAL A 286 0.22 27.39 4.92
CA VAL A 286 -0.77 26.49 4.32
C VAL A 286 -2.12 26.61 5.04
N TYR A 287 -2.11 26.69 6.36
CA TYR A 287 -3.30 26.90 7.18
C TYR A 287 -4.05 28.17 6.75
N LEU A 288 -3.37 29.32 6.77
CA LEU A 288 -3.97 30.60 6.41
C LEU A 288 -4.45 30.62 4.96
N ALA A 289 -3.70 30.00 4.04
CA ALA A 289 -4.07 29.89 2.64
C ALA A 289 -5.32 29.02 2.40
N ALA A 290 -5.60 28.04 3.26
CA ALA A 290 -6.76 27.15 3.13
C ALA A 290 -7.97 27.59 3.99
N LEU A 291 -7.73 28.42 5.02
CA LEU A 291 -8.70 28.72 6.06
C LEU A 291 -10.06 29.25 5.53
N PRO A 292 -10.13 30.28 4.66
CA PRO A 292 -11.42 30.76 4.16
C PRO A 292 -12.21 29.68 3.41
N PHE A 293 -11.52 28.88 2.59
CA PHE A 293 -12.14 27.80 1.83
C PHE A 293 -12.69 26.70 2.75
N THR A 294 -11.94 26.33 3.79
CA THR A 294 -12.39 25.35 4.79
C THR A 294 -13.60 25.84 5.57
N MET A 295 -13.63 27.13 5.95
CA MET A 295 -14.77 27.76 6.62
C MET A 295 -16.03 27.80 5.78
N PHE A 296 -15.89 27.79 4.47
CA PHE A 296 -17.01 27.67 3.55
C PHE A 296 -17.52 26.24 3.44
N ILE A 297 -16.64 25.25 3.23
CA ILE A 297 -17.03 23.83 3.12
C ILE A 297 -17.66 23.33 4.43
N PHE A 298 -17.00 23.61 5.54
CA PHE A 298 -17.41 23.17 6.87
C PHE A 298 -18.31 24.17 7.59
N ARG A 299 -18.95 25.10 6.86
CA ARG A 299 -19.89 26.08 7.41
C ARG A 299 -20.95 25.49 8.36
N PRO A 300 -21.45 24.25 8.18
CA PRO A 300 -22.38 23.63 9.13
C PRO A 300 -21.77 23.20 10.47
N LEU A 301 -20.44 23.08 10.56
CA LEU A 301 -19.75 22.65 11.78
C LEU A 301 -19.55 23.82 12.76
N PRO A 302 -19.56 23.58 14.09
CA PRO A 302 -19.40 24.63 15.09
C PRO A 302 -18.12 25.46 14.97
N ASP A 303 -17.02 24.83 14.57
CA ASP A 303 -15.72 25.49 14.38
C ASP A 303 -15.50 26.01 12.96
N ARG A 304 -16.45 25.77 12.06
CA ARG A 304 -16.33 26.00 10.62
C ARG A 304 -15.03 25.41 10.04
N GLY A 305 -14.56 24.27 10.57
CA GLY A 305 -13.34 23.62 10.06
C GLY A 305 -12.03 24.36 10.33
N ILE A 306 -11.98 25.32 11.27
CA ILE A 306 -10.73 25.99 11.69
C ILE A 306 -9.65 24.96 12.04
N VAL A 307 -9.99 23.92 12.82
CA VAL A 307 -8.99 22.92 13.22
C VAL A 307 -8.57 22.05 12.03
N LEU A 308 -9.50 21.78 11.12
CA LEU A 308 -9.29 20.95 9.92
C LEU A 308 -8.54 21.68 8.81
N ALA A 309 -8.45 23.01 8.85
CA ALA A 309 -7.86 23.79 7.76
C ALA A 309 -6.39 23.47 7.50
N ARG A 310 -5.61 23.14 8.54
CA ARG A 310 -4.23 22.64 8.38
C ARG A 310 -4.18 21.35 7.58
N ILE A 311 -5.01 20.39 7.97
CA ILE A 311 -5.06 19.05 7.37
C ILE A 311 -5.56 19.13 5.93
N LEU A 312 -6.69 19.81 5.71
CA LEU A 312 -7.27 19.95 4.39
C LEU A 312 -6.37 20.81 3.49
N GLY A 313 -5.76 21.88 4.01
CA GLY A 313 -4.81 22.70 3.27
C GLY A 313 -3.61 21.90 2.76
N LEU A 314 -2.95 21.15 3.65
CA LEU A 314 -1.86 20.27 3.26
C LEU A 314 -2.31 19.24 2.23
N LEU A 315 -3.44 18.57 2.48
CA LEU A 315 -3.99 17.57 1.58
C LEU A 315 -4.27 18.14 0.19
N LEU A 316 -4.90 19.31 0.10
CA LEU A 316 -5.22 19.94 -1.19
C LEU A 316 -3.95 20.35 -1.93
N VAL A 317 -2.98 20.98 -1.26
CA VAL A 317 -1.71 21.36 -1.89
C VAL A 317 -0.96 20.13 -2.38
N SER A 318 -0.83 19.10 -1.55
CA SER A 318 -0.14 17.86 -1.93
C SER A 318 -0.89 17.10 -3.02
N TYR A 319 -2.22 17.05 -2.96
CA TYR A 319 -3.04 16.35 -3.94
C TYR A 319 -2.98 17.03 -5.31
N LEU A 320 -3.03 18.38 -5.34
CA LEU A 320 -2.89 19.13 -6.58
C LEU A 320 -1.50 18.93 -7.21
N ALA A 321 -0.44 18.99 -6.42
CA ALA A 321 0.91 18.68 -6.92
C ALA A 321 0.98 17.23 -7.43
N TRP A 322 0.47 16.27 -6.64
CA TRP A 322 0.46 14.86 -6.99
C TRP A 322 -0.33 14.56 -8.27
N ILE A 323 -1.54 15.09 -8.44
CA ILE A 323 -2.35 14.78 -9.63
C ILE A 323 -1.77 15.42 -10.90
N LEU A 324 -1.20 16.63 -10.80
CA LEU A 324 -0.54 17.28 -11.94
C LEU A 324 0.68 16.47 -12.41
N VAL A 325 1.46 15.95 -11.47
CA VAL A 325 2.62 15.10 -11.76
C VAL A 325 2.18 13.72 -12.25
N SER A 326 1.22 13.09 -11.58
CA SER A 326 0.76 11.73 -11.90
C SER A 326 0.12 11.62 -13.28
N VAL A 327 -0.54 12.69 -13.76
CA VAL A 327 -1.14 12.75 -15.12
C VAL A 327 -0.10 13.18 -16.17
N GLY A 328 1.10 13.59 -15.76
CA GLY A 328 2.17 14.03 -16.67
C GLY A 328 1.98 15.44 -17.22
N ILE A 329 1.24 16.30 -16.51
CA ILE A 329 1.07 17.72 -16.90
C ILE A 329 2.34 18.52 -16.60
N MET A 330 3.06 18.16 -15.54
CA MET A 330 4.34 18.77 -15.16
C MET A 330 5.21 17.78 -14.38
N ASP A 331 6.51 18.04 -14.34
CA ASP A 331 7.45 17.25 -13.53
C ASP A 331 7.38 17.63 -12.05
N TYR A 332 7.69 16.65 -11.18
CA TYR A 332 7.75 16.90 -9.73
C TYR A 332 8.89 17.86 -9.40
N SER A 333 8.53 19.00 -8.85
CA SER A 333 9.47 20.06 -8.46
C SER A 333 8.83 20.96 -7.40
N VAL A 334 9.63 21.85 -6.78
CA VAL A 334 9.11 22.85 -5.85
C VAL A 334 8.02 23.73 -6.50
N TRP A 335 8.11 23.97 -7.81
CA TRP A 335 7.10 24.71 -8.56
C TRP A 335 5.74 24.01 -8.61
N SER A 336 5.70 22.67 -8.64
CA SER A 336 4.45 21.91 -8.57
C SER A 336 3.74 22.13 -7.23
N ILE A 337 4.50 22.24 -6.14
CA ILE A 337 3.98 22.51 -4.79
C ILE A 337 3.49 23.96 -4.70
N TYR A 338 4.25 24.93 -5.20
CA TYR A 338 3.84 26.34 -5.21
C TYR A 338 2.61 26.58 -6.07
N LEU A 339 2.47 25.88 -7.20
CA LEU A 339 1.27 25.94 -8.02
C LEU A 339 0.05 25.40 -7.26
N GLY A 340 0.19 24.25 -6.58
CA GLY A 340 -0.85 23.71 -5.71
C GLY A 340 -1.27 24.69 -4.61
N LEU A 341 -0.30 25.30 -3.92
CA LEU A 341 -0.55 26.35 -2.92
C LEU A 341 -1.23 27.57 -3.52
N CYS A 342 -0.81 28.02 -4.70
CA CYS A 342 -1.41 29.16 -5.40
C CYS A 342 -2.87 28.89 -5.76
N VAL A 343 -3.19 27.71 -6.28
CA VAL A 343 -4.58 27.32 -6.60
C VAL A 343 -5.46 27.30 -5.36
N VAL A 344 -4.98 26.70 -4.26
CA VAL A 344 -5.71 26.71 -2.98
C VAL A 344 -5.91 28.14 -2.47
N ALA A 345 -4.87 28.97 -2.51
CA ALA A 345 -4.93 30.35 -2.08
C ALA A 345 -5.93 31.17 -2.93
N MET A 346 -5.94 31.00 -4.26
CA MET A 346 -6.88 31.68 -5.16
C MET A 346 -8.33 31.30 -4.86
N LEU A 347 -8.62 30.01 -4.65
CA LEU A 347 -9.95 29.54 -4.27
C LEU A 347 -10.36 30.11 -2.92
N SER A 348 -9.46 30.11 -1.94
CA SER A 348 -9.69 30.71 -0.63
C SER A 348 -9.91 32.21 -0.70
N VAL A 349 -9.17 32.95 -1.53
CA VAL A 349 -9.38 34.40 -1.70
C VAL A 349 -10.74 34.68 -2.34
N ALA A 350 -11.14 33.92 -3.36
CA ALA A 350 -12.46 34.06 -3.97
C ALA A 350 -13.58 33.85 -2.93
N VAL A 351 -13.46 32.82 -2.10
CA VAL A 351 -14.37 32.57 -0.97
C VAL A 351 -14.31 33.70 0.05
N LEU A 352 -13.11 34.13 0.44
CA LEU A 352 -12.91 35.20 1.42
C LEU A 352 -13.62 36.48 0.99
N ILE A 353 -13.53 36.86 -0.29
CA ILE A 353 -14.24 38.02 -0.84
C ILE A 353 -15.76 37.81 -0.77
N ALA A 354 -16.25 36.61 -1.11
CA ALA A 354 -17.68 36.31 -1.11
C ALA A 354 -18.33 36.31 0.28
N ILE A 355 -17.61 35.83 1.31
CA ILE A 355 -18.12 35.67 2.68
C ILE A 355 -17.34 36.46 3.73
N TRP A 356 -16.66 37.54 3.33
CA TRP A 356 -15.78 38.37 4.19
C TRP A 356 -16.45 38.76 5.51
N GLY A 357 -17.64 39.35 5.43
CA GLY A 357 -18.37 39.84 6.61
C GLY A 357 -18.70 38.72 7.60
N GLU A 358 -18.99 37.52 7.09
CA GLU A 358 -19.25 36.35 7.95
C GLU A 358 -17.99 35.85 8.65
N ILE A 359 -16.87 35.77 7.91
CA ILE A 359 -15.58 35.31 8.45
C ILE A 359 -15.10 36.28 9.54
N VAL A 360 -15.11 37.59 9.26
CA VAL A 360 -14.67 38.60 10.24
C VAL A 360 -15.54 38.59 11.49
N ARG A 361 -16.87 38.48 11.34
CA ARG A 361 -17.79 38.38 12.48
C ARG A 361 -17.51 37.13 13.30
N PHE A 362 -17.35 35.98 12.64
CA PHE A 362 -17.06 34.71 13.30
C PHE A 362 -15.76 34.78 14.10
N PHE A 363 -14.68 35.33 13.53
CA PHE A 363 -13.43 35.50 14.27
C PHE A 363 -13.58 36.44 15.46
N ARG A 364 -14.36 37.51 15.33
CA ARG A 364 -14.58 38.45 16.44
C ARG A 364 -15.35 37.80 17.60
N GLU A 365 -16.33 36.96 17.29
CA GLU A 365 -17.17 36.25 18.27
C GLU A 365 -16.46 35.03 18.88
N HIS A 366 -15.62 34.34 18.11
CA HIS A 366 -15.04 33.04 18.47
C HIS A 366 -13.50 33.01 18.43
N TRP A 367 -12.79 34.13 18.61
CA TRP A 367 -11.32 34.18 18.59
C TRP A 367 -10.65 33.19 19.56
N ARG A 368 -11.31 32.86 20.67
CA ARG A 368 -10.82 31.86 21.63
C ARG A 368 -10.71 30.45 21.04
N LEU A 369 -11.57 30.12 20.08
CA LEU A 369 -11.52 28.84 19.37
C LEU A 369 -10.30 28.76 18.46
N LEU A 370 -9.97 29.86 17.78
CA LEU A 370 -8.75 29.99 16.99
C LEU A 370 -7.50 29.81 17.88
N LEU A 371 -7.46 30.54 19.01
CA LEU A 371 -6.35 30.42 19.97
C LEU A 371 -6.23 29.00 20.53
N PHE A 372 -7.36 28.37 20.87
CA PHE A 372 -7.37 26.99 21.35
C PHE A 372 -6.84 26.02 20.29
N GLY A 373 -7.29 26.15 19.05
CA GLY A 373 -6.79 25.34 17.93
C GLY A 373 -5.29 25.53 17.70
N GLU A 374 -4.79 26.75 17.86
CA GLU A 374 -3.36 27.06 17.77
C GLU A 374 -2.55 26.42 18.88
N VAL A 375 -2.99 26.58 20.14
CA VAL A 375 -2.31 26.00 21.30
C VAL A 375 -2.33 24.48 21.22
N LEU A 376 -3.45 23.88 20.81
CA LEU A 376 -3.55 22.43 20.62
C LEU A 376 -2.58 21.94 19.55
N PHE A 377 -2.52 22.64 18.41
CA PHE A 377 -1.58 22.33 17.33
C PHE A 377 -0.13 22.43 17.81
N LEU A 378 0.27 23.55 18.41
CA LEU A 378 1.63 23.75 18.90
C LEU A 378 2.01 22.74 19.98
N ALA A 379 1.11 22.44 20.92
CA ALA A 379 1.34 21.45 21.96
C ALA A 379 1.55 20.04 21.37
N ALA A 380 0.71 19.63 20.41
CA ALA A 380 0.85 18.33 19.75
C ALA A 380 2.12 18.27 18.89
N PHE A 381 2.39 19.31 18.09
CA PHE A 381 3.56 19.40 17.23
C PHE A 381 4.86 19.37 18.05
N LEU A 382 4.98 20.22 19.07
CA LEU A 382 6.16 20.25 19.95
C LEU A 382 6.27 18.98 20.79
N GLY A 383 5.16 18.36 21.19
CA GLY A 383 5.15 17.05 21.85
C GLY A 383 5.77 15.95 20.97
N PHE A 384 5.41 15.90 19.69
CA PHE A 384 6.01 14.96 18.73
C PHE A 384 7.47 15.31 18.40
N VAL A 385 7.82 16.58 18.30
CA VAL A 385 9.22 17.03 18.15
C VAL A 385 10.05 16.58 19.34
N LEU A 386 9.53 16.72 20.57
CA LEU A 386 10.20 16.24 21.78
C LEU A 386 10.35 14.72 21.77
N LEU A 387 9.31 13.98 21.37
CA LEU A 387 9.36 12.52 21.25
C LEU A 387 10.47 12.09 20.26
N ARG A 388 10.55 12.74 19.09
CA ARG A 388 11.61 12.53 18.10
C ARG A 388 13.00 12.97 18.58
N TYR A 389 13.08 14.01 19.40
CA TYR A 389 14.34 14.45 19.99
C TYR A 389 14.85 13.45 21.04
N LEU A 390 13.96 12.90 21.87
CA LEU A 390 14.29 11.91 22.90
C LEU A 390 14.57 10.52 22.31
N ASN A 391 13.93 10.18 21.20
CA ASN A 391 14.17 8.96 20.44
C ASN A 391 14.28 9.28 18.94
N PRO A 392 15.46 9.70 18.46
CA PRO A 392 15.67 9.94 17.03
C PRO A 392 15.45 8.66 16.20
N ASP A 393 15.70 7.50 16.82
CA ASP A 393 15.68 6.16 16.25
C ASP A 393 14.36 5.41 16.50
N LEU A 394 13.22 6.09 16.43
CA LEU A 394 11.88 5.44 16.47
C LEU A 394 11.65 4.37 15.39
N TRP A 395 12.58 4.21 14.45
CA TRP A 395 12.59 3.20 13.40
C TRP A 395 13.46 1.98 13.74
N HIS A 396 14.25 2.03 14.82
CA HIS A 396 15.23 1.02 15.21
C HIS A 396 14.65 0.07 16.29
N PRO A 397 14.78 -1.27 16.16
CA PRO A 397 13.84 -2.24 16.76
C PRO A 397 14.07 -2.58 18.24
N PHE A 398 14.86 -1.82 19.00
CA PHE A 398 15.39 -2.33 20.27
C PHE A 398 14.48 -2.19 21.51
N PRO A 399 13.31 -1.51 21.43
CA PRO A 399 12.24 -1.85 22.36
C PRO A 399 10.88 -2.06 21.69
N GLY A 400 10.84 -2.42 20.41
CA GLY A 400 9.61 -2.70 19.66
C GLY A 400 9.80 -3.93 18.78
N ALA A 401 9.05 -5.00 19.09
CA ALA A 401 9.18 -6.33 18.54
C ALA A 401 9.40 -6.44 17.00
N ALA A 402 10.19 -7.45 16.65
CA ALA A 402 10.39 -8.07 15.32
C ALA A 402 11.25 -7.31 14.29
N LYS A 403 12.58 -7.46 14.42
CA LYS A 403 13.52 -7.91 13.38
C LYS A 403 14.95 -7.84 13.97
N ASN A 404 15.64 -8.98 13.99
CA ASN A 404 17.03 -9.21 14.46
C ASN A 404 17.19 -9.76 15.89
N GLN A 405 17.04 -11.09 16.04
CA GLN A 405 17.84 -11.85 17.01
C GLN A 405 19.28 -11.96 16.47
N TRP A 406 20.07 -10.90 16.59
CA TRP A 406 21.52 -10.99 16.50
C TRP A 406 22.09 -10.66 17.86
N ASN A 407 22.45 -11.70 18.59
CA ASN A 407 23.19 -11.62 19.85
C ASN A 407 24.62 -11.19 19.52
N TRP A 408 24.94 -9.91 19.64
CA TRP A 408 26.34 -9.47 19.69
C TRP A 408 26.82 -9.58 21.15
N PRO A 409 27.82 -10.41 21.46
CA PRO A 409 28.48 -10.31 22.75
C PRO A 409 29.23 -8.97 22.80
N ILE A 410 29.02 -8.22 23.89
CA ILE A 410 29.85 -7.08 24.28
C ILE A 410 31.27 -7.58 24.54
#